data_AF-A0A8T6RH99-F1
#
_entry.id   AF-A0A8T6RH99-F1
#
_cell.length_a   1.000
_cell.length_b   1.000
_cell.length_c   1.000
_cell.angle_alpha   90.00
_cell.angle_beta   90.00
_cell.angle_gamma   90.00
#
_symmetry.space_group_name_H-M   'P 1'
#
loop_
_entity.id
_entity.type
_entity.pdbx_description
1 polymer ?
#
loop_
_entity_poly.entity_id
_entity_poly.type
_entity_poly.pdbx_seq_one_letter_code
_entity_poly.pdbx_strand_id
1 'polypeptide(L)'
;MGRSIPTYRMLLENEISSWSAFQKSLKKQEDREAFDEIMNNARLLADAGTMVTRPFISQIMFMSILIKQQDQICKINKKINSLKKRDLVIDQET
;
A
#
# COMPACT_ATOMS: atom_id res chain seq x y z
N MET A 1 1.21 17.04 33.65
CA MET A 1 0.65 15.93 32.85
C MET A 1 1.64 15.59 31.75
N GLY A 2 2.41 14.51 31.92
CA GLY A 2 3.43 14.10 30.95
C GLY A 2 2.77 13.79 29.60
N ARG A 3 3.33 14.30 28.51
CA ARG A 3 2.84 14.01 27.16
C ARG A 3 3.03 12.51 26.91
N SER A 4 1.92 11.78 26.72
CA SER A 4 1.97 10.38 26.30
C SER A 4 2.78 10.26 25.00
N ILE A 5 3.65 9.25 24.92
CA ILE A 5 4.41 8.96 23.70
C ILE A 5 3.38 8.61 22.61
N PRO A 6 3.37 9.34 21.47
CA PRO A 6 2.42 9.05 20.40
C PRO A 6 2.64 7.65 19.86
N THR A 7 1.56 6.92 19.63
CA THR A 7 1.64 5.58 19.04
C THR A 7 2.08 5.67 17.58
N TYR A 8 2.62 4.57 17.04
CA TYR A 8 2.99 4.49 15.62
C TYR A 8 1.81 4.88 14.71
N ARG A 9 0.59 4.43 15.02
CA ARG A 9 -0.62 4.80 14.27
C ARG A 9 -0.87 6.31 14.25
N MET A 10 -0.70 7.00 15.38
CA MET A 10 -0.84 8.47 15.43
C MET A 10 0.23 9.17 14.60
N LEU A 11 1.48 8.69 14.69
CA LEU A 11 2.58 9.24 13.89
C LEU A 11 2.37 8.99 12.39
N LEU A 12 1.83 7.82 12.02
CA LEU A 12 1.49 7.48 10.64
C LEU A 12 0.39 8.39 10.09
N GLU A 13 -0.68 8.65 10.84
CA GLU A 13 -1.73 9.57 10.36
C GLU A 13 -1.24 11.02 10.23
N ASN A 14 -0.34 11.46 11.13
CA ASN A 14 0.31 12.75 10.99
C ASN A 14 1.17 12.82 9.73
N GLU A 15 1.94 11.76 9.47
CA GLU A 15 2.73 11.63 8.25
C GLU A 15 1.81 11.68 7.04
N ILE A 16 0.78 10.84 6.93
CA ILE A 16 -0.19 10.82 5.81
C ILE A 16 -0.82 12.20 5.60
N SER A 17 -1.21 12.89 6.67
CA SER A 17 -1.80 14.22 6.60
C SER A 17 -0.83 15.26 6.02
N SER A 18 0.47 15.14 6.29
CA SER A 18 1.50 16.02 5.71
C SER A 18 1.61 15.89 4.19
N TRP A 19 1.22 14.74 3.62
CA TRP A 19 1.18 14.52 2.17
C TRP A 19 -0.09 15.04 1.49
N SER A 20 -1.04 15.63 2.22
CA SER A 20 -2.29 16.15 1.64
C SER A 20 -2.07 17.23 0.57
N ALA A 21 -1.03 18.06 0.70
CA ALA A 21 -0.66 19.04 -0.31
C ALA A 21 -0.22 18.38 -1.62
N PHE A 22 0.54 17.28 -1.52
CA PHE A 22 0.95 16.49 -2.67
C PHE A 22 -0.27 15.87 -3.37
N GLN A 23 -1.17 15.24 -2.61
CA GLN A 23 -2.41 14.69 -3.16
C GLN A 23 -3.26 15.75 -3.88
N LYS A 24 -3.41 16.94 -3.29
CA LYS A 24 -4.15 18.06 -3.91
C LYS A 24 -3.49 18.57 -5.18
N SER A 25 -2.17 18.43 -5.31
CA SER A 25 -1.43 18.84 -6.50
C SER A 25 -1.64 17.91 -7.70
N LEU A 26 -2.13 16.68 -7.48
CA LEU A 26 -2.47 15.74 -8.53
C LEU A 26 -3.65 16.27 -9.34
N LYS A 27 -3.50 16.34 -10.67
CA LYS A 27 -4.49 16.93 -11.58
C LYS A 27 -5.62 15.97 -11.92
N LYS A 28 -5.30 14.68 -12.11
CA LYS A 28 -6.29 13.67 -12.49
C LYS A 28 -6.95 13.11 -11.24
N GLN A 29 -8.25 12.84 -11.35
CA GLN A 29 -9.02 12.23 -10.28
C GLN A 29 -8.52 10.80 -9.98
N GLU A 30 -8.20 10.03 -11.02
CA GLU A 30 -7.63 8.68 -10.91
C GLU A 30 -6.34 8.65 -10.08
N ASP A 31 -5.46 9.64 -10.26
CA ASP A 31 -4.20 9.72 -9.51
C ASP A 31 -4.46 9.95 -8.01
N ARG A 32 -5.49 10.73 -7.67
CA ARG A 32 -5.87 11.00 -6.27
C ARG A 32 -6.47 9.77 -5.61
N GLU A 33 -7.32 9.05 -6.33
CA GLU A 33 -7.92 7.80 -5.85
C GLU A 33 -6.87 6.72 -5.65
N ALA A 34 -5.92 6.58 -6.59
CA ALA A 34 -4.78 5.68 -6.45
C ALA A 34 -3.90 6.06 -5.24
N PHE A 35 -3.70 7.35 -5.00
CA PHE A 35 -2.97 7.83 -3.83
C PHE A 35 -3.68 7.46 -2.50
N ASP A 36 -5.00 7.64 -2.43
CA ASP A 36 -5.78 7.25 -1.25
C ASP A 36 -5.72 5.74 -0.99
N GLU A 37 -5.80 4.92 -2.04
CA GLU A 37 -5.67 3.47 -1.93
C GLU A 37 -4.28 3.08 -1.40
N ILE A 38 -3.22 3.71 -1.91
CA ILE A 38 -1.85 3.51 -1.46
C ILE A 38 -1.70 3.89 0.03
N MET A 39 -2.28 5.01 0.48
CA MET A 39 -2.23 5.39 1.89
C MET A 39 -3.04 4.44 2.78
N ASN A 40 -4.14 3.89 2.27
CA ASN A 40 -4.88 2.84 2.99
C ASN A 40 -4.05 1.55 3.15
N ASN A 41 -3.28 1.18 2.14
CA ASN A 41 -2.34 0.05 2.22
C ASN A 41 -1.30 0.21 3.34
N ALA A 42 -0.82 1.45 3.57
CA ALA A 42 0.08 1.73 4.69
C ALA A 42 -0.60 1.52 6.06
N ARG A 43 -1.86 1.93 6.20
CA ARG A 43 -2.64 1.73 7.45
C ARG A 43 -2.85 0.26 7.78
N LEU A 44 -3.08 -0.57 6.77
CA LEU A 44 -3.27 -2.03 6.94
C LEU A 44 -2.07 -2.74 7.55
N LEU A 45 -0.87 -2.18 7.44
CA LEU A 45 0.36 -2.73 8.02
C LEU A 45 0.88 -1.93 9.21
N ALA A 46 0.06 -1.03 9.77
CA ALA A 46 0.48 -0.19 10.88
C ALA A 46 0.83 -0.99 12.15
N ASP A 47 0.26 -2.18 12.33
CA ASP A 47 0.58 -3.06 13.44
C ASP A 47 2.02 -3.62 13.32
N ALA A 48 2.45 -3.95 12.11
CA ALA A 48 3.83 -4.35 11.84
C ALA A 48 4.81 -3.19 12.08
N GLY A 49 4.40 -1.95 11.77
CA GLY A 49 5.19 -0.75 12.02
C GLY A 49 5.44 -0.46 13.50
N THR A 50 4.52 -0.87 14.38
CA THR A 50 4.68 -0.70 15.84
C THR A 50 5.85 -1.52 16.40
N MET A 51 6.24 -2.59 15.71
CA MET A 51 7.36 -3.46 16.11
C MET A 51 8.72 -2.96 15.61
N VAL A 52 8.74 -1.91 14.78
CA VAL A 52 9.95 -1.46 14.08
C VAL A 52 10.45 -0.15 14.68
N THR A 53 11.64 -0.17 15.27
CA THR A 53 12.34 1.02 15.79
C THR A 53 13.08 1.73 14.65
N ARG A 54 12.34 2.45 13.81
CA ARG A 54 12.91 3.37 12.81
C ARG A 54 12.63 4.83 13.17
N PRO A 55 13.61 5.73 12.96
CA PRO A 55 13.44 7.15 13.28
C PRO A 55 12.50 7.88 12.32
N PHE A 56 12.29 7.34 11.11
CA PHE A 56 11.45 7.95 10.09
C PHE A 56 10.24 7.07 9.78
N ILE A 57 9.05 7.58 10.10
CA ILE A 57 7.76 6.89 9.90
C ILE A 57 7.48 6.68 8.41
N SER A 58 7.87 7.64 7.57
CA SER A 58 7.78 7.54 6.12
C SER A 58 8.47 6.29 5.56
N GLN A 59 9.58 5.83 6.15
CA GLN A 59 10.25 4.60 5.71
C GLN A 59 9.37 3.36 5.92
N ILE A 60 8.73 3.25 7.09
CA ILE A 60 7.85 2.12 7.39
C ILE A 60 6.58 2.21 6.54
N MET A 61 6.04 3.42 6.35
CA MET A 61 4.92 3.69 5.45
C MET A 61 5.21 3.22 4.02
N PHE A 62 6.34 3.61 3.44
CA PHE A 62 6.73 3.21 2.08
C PHE A 62 6.97 1.70 1.97
N MET A 63 7.63 1.09 2.95
CA MET A 63 7.82 -0.38 2.95
C MET A 63 6.49 -1.12 3.01
N SER A 64 5.53 -0.61 3.79
CA SER A 64 4.18 -1.18 3.86
C SER A 64 3.46 -1.13 2.51
N ILE A 65 3.54 0.02 1.84
CA ILE A 65 2.99 0.22 0.50
C ILE A 65 3.62 -0.77 -0.50
N LEU A 66 4.95 -0.86 -0.51
CA LEU A 66 5.68 -1.75 -1.43
C LEU A 66 5.31 -3.21 -1.23
N ILE A 67 5.16 -3.67 0.02
CA ILE A 67 4.74 -5.05 0.31
C ILE A 67 3.35 -5.33 -0.25
N LYS A 68 2.39 -4.40 -0.08
CA LYS A 68 1.03 -4.56 -0.60
C LYS A 68 0.99 -4.55 -2.13
N GLN A 69 1.77 -3.68 -2.76
CA GLN A 69 1.91 -3.64 -4.21
C GLN A 69 2.53 -4.94 -4.74
N GLN A 70 3.57 -5.47 -4.09
CA GLN A 70 4.18 -6.74 -4.47
C GLN A 70 3.20 -7.90 -4.38
N ASP A 71 2.37 -7.94 -3.33
CA ASP A 71 1.30 -8.95 -3.19
C ASP A 71 0.25 -8.83 -4.31
N GLN A 72 -0.19 -7.60 -4.64
CA GLN A 72 -1.10 -7.36 -5.77
C GLN A 72 -0.51 -7.84 -7.10
N ILE A 73 0.76 -7.54 -7.38
CA ILE A 73 1.47 -8.00 -8.59
C ILE A 73 1.53 -9.54 -8.63
N CYS A 74 1.89 -10.18 -7.51
CA CYS A 74 1.91 -11.64 -7.42
C CYS A 74 0.53 -12.26 -7.68
N LYS A 75 -0.55 -11.66 -7.14
CA LYS A 75 -1.93 -12.11 -7.37
C LYS A 75 -2.34 -11.96 -8.83
N ILE A 76 -2.02 -10.84 -9.47
CA ILE A 76 -2.30 -10.60 -10.89
C ILE A 76 -1.57 -11.62 -11.75
N ASN A 77 -0.27 -11.83 -11.52
CA ASN A 77 0.53 -12.82 -12.25
C ASN A 77 -0.02 -14.25 -12.09
N LYS A 78 -0.46 -14.64 -10.89
CA LYS A 78 -1.11 -15.93 -10.66
C LYS A 78 -2.40 -16.07 -11.46
N LYS A 79 -3.24 -15.03 -11.49
CA LYS A 79 -4.49 -15.01 -12.29
C LYS A 79 -4.19 -15.15 -13.78
N ILE A 80 -3.25 -14.36 -14.32
CA ILE A 80 -2.83 -14.44 -15.72
C ILE A 80 -2.35 -15.84 -16.07
N ASN A 81 -1.49 -16.43 -15.23
CA ASN A 81 -0.98 -17.79 -15.44
C ASN A 81 -2.10 -18.84 -15.41
N SER A 82 -3.10 -18.67 -14.53
CA SER A 82 -4.26 -19.57 -14.48
C SER A 82 -5.18 -19.45 -15.70
N LEU A 83 -5.32 -18.25 -16.27
CA LEU A 83 -6.11 -18.03 -17.49
C LEU A 83 -5.40 -18.60 -18.71
N LYS A 84 -4.10 -18.30 -18.90
CA LYS A 84 -3.30 -18.87 -19.98
C LYS A 84 -3.31 -20.40 -20.00
N LYS A 85 -3.29 -21.05 -18.82
CA LYS A 85 -3.40 -22.51 -18.72
C LYS A 85 -4.76 -23.05 -19.16
N ARG A 86 -5.84 -22.28 -19.02
CA ARG A 86 -7.17 -22.69 -19.50
C ARG A 86 -7.27 -22.54 -21.01
N ASP A 87 -6.77 -21.44 -21.57
CA ASP A 87 -6.79 -21.21 -23.02
C ASP A 87 -5.95 -22.26 -23.77
N LEU A 88 -4.78 -22.64 -23.21
CA LEU A 88 -3.93 -23.72 -23.76
C LEU A 88 -4.56 -25.11 -23.72
N VAL A 89 -5.52 -25.35 -22.81
CA VAL A 89 -6.25 -26.63 -22.75
C VAL A 89 -7.36 -26.67 -23.80
N ILE A 90 -7.99 -25.53 -24.08
CA ILE A 90 -9.04 -25.41 -25.10
C ILE A 90 -8.44 -25.57 -26.51
N ASP A 91 -7.24 -25.04 -26.75
CA ASP A 91 -6.53 -25.19 -28.04
C ASP A 91 -6.01 -26.63 -28.30
N GLN A 92 -6.03 -27.53 -27.31
CA GLN A 92 -5.62 -28.94 -27.51
C GLN A 92 -6.80 -29.92 -27.66
N GLU A 93 -8.04 -29.45 -27.48
CA GLU A 93 -9.27 -30.24 -27.68
C GLU A 93 -10.00 -29.89 -29.00
N THR A 94 -9.43 -29.01 -29.82
CA THR A 94 -9.92 -28.65 -31.17
C THR A 94 -8.94 -29.10 -32.24
#